data_AF-A0A7C6RQP9-F1
#
_entry.id   AF-A0A7C6RQP9-F1
#
_cell.length_a   1.000
_cell.length_b   1.000
_cell.length_c   1.000
_cell.angle_alpha   90.00
_cell.angle_beta   90.00
_cell.angle_gamma   90.00
#
_symmetry.space_group_name_H-M   'P 1'
#
loop_
_entity.id
_entity.type
_entity.pdbx_description
1 polymer ?
#
loop_
_entity_poly.entity_id
_entity_poly.type
_entity_poly.pdbx_seq_one_letter_code
_entity_poly.pdbx_strand_id
1 'polypeptide(L)'
;TLCEIIGRTLPSKEVIYNFTTMKKSKPLHCLNFKPLIEEAIKKLKNGENRLAVSDYPLKYACLNGFNTPDFSERLSSNYRMPSENKDIEADYFEEITLLEKMMADANIPINFADWQKGTKIESSIQDTVEKMHKGLNRRALAIQLWDWYAIPWRYKNNAIHIIWSPQDVMGTPIIHSYPVDFFLSNFSSILENQAESQLKAMKQLGFWKNFGIVAIIIFAIFLYVKFL
;
A
#
# COMPACT_ATOMS: atom_id res chain seq x y z
N THR A 1 -7.41 8.06 -18.11
CA THR A 1 -5.94 7.85 -17.98
C THR A 1 -5.65 6.46 -17.43
N LEU A 2 -4.45 5.87 -17.59
CA LEU A 2 -4.13 4.50 -17.11
C LEU A 2 -4.54 4.26 -15.64
N CYS A 3 -4.46 5.30 -14.79
CA CYS A 3 -4.93 5.33 -13.41
C CYS A 3 -6.45 5.09 -13.24
N GLU A 4 -7.29 5.59 -14.16
CA GLU A 4 -8.73 5.33 -14.15
C GLU A 4 -9.08 3.90 -14.56
N ILE A 5 -8.24 3.27 -15.40
CA ILE A 5 -8.41 1.87 -15.77
C ILE A 5 -8.08 0.99 -14.56
N ILE A 6 -6.94 1.23 -13.91
CA ILE A 6 -6.50 0.50 -12.70
C ILE A 6 -7.51 0.69 -11.54
N GLY A 7 -8.01 1.92 -11.33
CA GLY A 7 -8.99 2.22 -10.29
C GLY A 7 -10.38 1.62 -10.54
N ARG A 8 -10.75 1.30 -11.79
CA ARG A 8 -12.02 0.65 -12.15
C ARG A 8 -11.91 -0.88 -12.24
N THR A 9 -10.71 -1.43 -12.42
CA THR A 9 -10.48 -2.89 -12.51
C THR A 9 -10.12 -3.56 -11.18
N LEU A 10 -9.82 -2.80 -10.12
CA LEU A 10 -9.65 -3.37 -8.79
C LEU A 10 -11.03 -3.74 -8.20
N PRO A 11 -11.28 -5.01 -7.83
CA PRO A 11 -12.61 -5.46 -7.46
C PRO A 11 -13.09 -4.74 -6.19
N SER A 12 -14.21 -4.03 -6.34
CA SER A 12 -15.05 -3.66 -5.20
C SER A 12 -15.59 -4.94 -4.58
N LYS A 13 -15.13 -5.23 -3.37
CA LYS A 13 -15.62 -6.28 -2.46
C LYS A 13 -15.29 -7.72 -2.89
N GLU A 14 -14.77 -8.48 -1.92
CA GLU A 14 -14.57 -9.94 -1.96
C GLU A 14 -13.41 -10.48 -2.80
N VAL A 15 -12.18 -10.13 -2.40
CA VAL A 15 -11.06 -11.09 -2.54
C VAL A 15 -10.58 -11.45 -1.14
N ILE A 16 -11.07 -12.58 -0.64
CA ILE A 16 -10.57 -13.19 0.61
C ILE A 16 -9.21 -13.81 0.28
N TYR A 17 -8.14 -13.05 0.49
CA TYR A 17 -6.80 -13.63 0.57
C TYR A 17 -6.66 -14.34 1.92
N ASN A 18 -6.26 -15.61 1.90
CA ASN A 18 -5.92 -16.39 3.09
C ASN A 18 -4.68 -15.79 3.76
N PHE A 19 -4.88 -14.83 4.67
CA PHE A 19 -3.88 -14.30 5.58
C PHE A 19 -3.61 -15.29 6.72
N THR A 20 -3.00 -16.43 6.40
CA THR A 20 -2.36 -17.25 7.42
C THR A 20 -0.97 -16.68 7.67
N THR A 21 -0.78 -16.10 8.86
CA THR A 21 0.50 -15.64 9.45
C THR A 21 0.98 -14.21 9.15
N MET A 22 0.13 -13.21 9.37
CA MET A 22 0.61 -11.96 9.98
C MET A 22 -0.01 -11.85 11.38
N LYS A 23 0.84 -11.79 12.41
CA LYS A 23 0.42 -11.43 13.78
C LYS A 23 -0.48 -10.21 13.67
N LYS A 24 -1.65 -10.27 14.30
CA LYS A 24 -2.65 -9.19 14.42
C LYS A 24 -2.00 -7.92 15.00
N SER A 25 -1.29 -7.16 14.17
CA SER A 25 -1.14 -5.73 14.38
C SER A 25 -2.51 -5.13 14.08
N LYS A 26 -3.03 -4.29 14.98
CA LYS A 26 -4.31 -3.62 14.76
C LYS A 26 -4.22 -2.91 13.40
N PRO A 27 -5.13 -3.17 12.45
CA PRO A 27 -5.08 -2.47 11.17
C PRO A 27 -5.19 -0.97 11.44
N LEU A 28 -4.62 -0.16 10.54
CA LEU A 28 -4.61 1.31 10.50
C LEU A 28 -6.03 1.92 10.36
N HIS A 29 -7.05 1.28 10.96
CA HIS A 29 -8.45 1.29 10.58
C HIS A 29 -9.31 2.26 11.41
N CYS A 30 -8.71 3.05 12.31
CA CYS A 30 -9.41 4.04 13.12
C CYS A 30 -9.45 5.45 12.50
N LEU A 31 -8.67 5.71 11.45
CA LEU A 31 -8.62 7.01 10.77
C LEU A 31 -8.86 6.81 9.28
N ASN A 32 -9.95 7.39 8.78
CA ASN A 32 -10.21 7.44 7.35
C ASN A 32 -9.30 8.51 6.73
N PHE A 33 -8.14 8.11 6.21
CA PHE A 33 -7.18 9.03 5.57
C PHE A 33 -7.61 9.45 4.16
N LYS A 34 -8.68 8.87 3.58
CA LYS A 34 -9.11 9.18 2.21
C LYS A 34 -9.29 10.69 1.94
N PRO A 35 -9.96 11.48 2.80
CA PRO A 35 -10.10 12.92 2.56
C PRO A 35 -8.76 13.67 2.55
N LEU A 36 -7.83 13.27 3.42
CA LEU A 36 -6.47 13.83 3.46
C LEU A 36 -5.73 13.52 2.16
N ILE A 37 -5.87 12.30 1.63
CA ILE A 37 -5.26 11.89 0.37
C ILE A 37 -5.88 12.62 -0.83
N GLU A 38 -7.21 12.81 -0.85
CA GLU A 38 -7.89 13.59 -1.89
C GLU A 38 -7.40 15.05 -1.92
N GLU A 39 -7.16 15.64 -0.76
CA GLU A 39 -6.58 16.98 -0.67
C GLU A 39 -5.11 16.98 -1.10
N ALA A 40 -4.33 15.93 -0.77
CA ALA A 40 -2.94 15.80 -1.20
C ALA A 40 -2.83 15.71 -2.73
N ILE A 41 -3.72 14.95 -3.37
CA ILE A 41 -3.83 14.87 -4.84
C ILE A 41 -4.02 16.24 -5.47
N LYS A 42 -4.85 17.12 -4.86
CA LYS A 42 -5.11 18.47 -5.37
C LYS A 42 -3.92 19.43 -5.18
N LYS A 43 -3.10 19.21 -4.14
CA LYS A 43 -1.95 20.07 -3.81
C LYS A 43 -0.68 19.69 -4.57
N LEU A 44 -0.51 18.42 -4.92
CA LEU A 44 0.64 17.96 -5.70
C LEU A 44 0.49 18.34 -7.17
N LYS A 45 1.60 18.73 -7.78
CA LYS A 45 1.67 18.82 -9.25
C LYS A 45 1.48 17.43 -9.84
N ASN A 46 0.52 17.30 -10.76
CA ASN A 46 0.11 16.03 -11.37
C ASN A 46 -0.27 14.96 -10.32
N GLY A 47 -0.88 15.37 -9.20
CA GLY A 47 -1.17 14.49 -8.07
C GLY A 47 -2.01 13.27 -8.44
N GLU A 48 -2.86 13.36 -9.46
CA GLU A 48 -3.68 12.27 -9.99
C GLU A 48 -2.87 11.12 -10.62
N ASN A 49 -1.61 11.38 -10.96
CA ASN A 49 -0.67 10.37 -11.46
C ASN A 49 0.28 9.86 -10.35
N ARG A 50 0.21 10.43 -9.14
CA ARG A 50 1.15 10.18 -8.05
C ARG A 50 0.48 9.50 -6.87
N LEU A 51 -0.76 9.87 -6.56
CA LEU A 51 -1.56 9.31 -5.47
C LEU A 51 -2.95 8.92 -5.99
N ALA A 52 -3.54 7.90 -5.39
CA ALA A 52 -4.92 7.50 -5.64
C ALA A 52 -5.59 7.01 -4.34
N VAL A 53 -6.87 7.33 -4.19
CA VAL A 53 -7.68 6.81 -3.09
C VAL A 53 -7.96 5.34 -3.35
N SER A 54 -7.60 4.48 -2.40
CA SER A 54 -7.78 3.04 -2.51
C SER A 54 -8.22 2.41 -1.19
N ASP A 55 -9.04 1.38 -1.27
CA ASP A 55 -9.40 0.52 -0.13
C ASP A 55 -8.33 -0.54 0.17
N TYR A 56 -7.32 -0.66 -0.70
CA TYR A 56 -6.24 -1.63 -0.60
C TYR A 56 -4.86 -0.95 -0.80
N PRO A 57 -3.78 -1.41 -0.15
CA PRO A 57 -2.47 -0.80 -0.30
C PRO A 57 -1.94 -0.93 -1.74
N LEU A 58 -1.74 0.21 -2.40
CA LEU A 58 -1.29 0.25 -3.80
C LEU A 58 0.11 -0.31 -3.99
N LYS A 59 0.98 -0.28 -2.98
CA LYS A 59 2.29 -0.95 -3.02
C LYS A 59 2.18 -2.39 -3.51
N TYR A 60 1.22 -3.17 -3.00
CA TYR A 60 1.10 -4.58 -3.38
C TYR A 60 0.48 -4.75 -4.77
N ALA A 61 -0.46 -3.88 -5.16
CA ALA A 61 -1.08 -3.94 -6.47
C ALA A 61 -0.09 -3.54 -7.59
N CYS A 62 0.75 -2.54 -7.33
CA CYS A 62 1.64 -1.93 -8.31
C CYS A 62 3.06 -2.53 -8.32
N LEU A 63 3.56 -3.09 -7.21
CA LEU A 63 4.93 -3.62 -7.20
C LEU A 63 5.01 -5.13 -7.48
N ASN A 64 3.86 -5.79 -7.60
CA ASN A 64 3.84 -7.20 -7.98
C ASN A 64 4.47 -7.37 -9.38
N GLY A 65 5.33 -8.38 -9.55
CA GLY A 65 6.01 -8.66 -10.83
C GLY A 65 7.24 -7.82 -11.14
N PHE A 66 7.65 -6.89 -10.25
CA PHE A 66 8.93 -6.18 -10.35
C PHE A 66 9.94 -6.74 -9.36
N ASN A 67 11.23 -6.53 -9.65
CA ASN A 67 12.29 -7.02 -8.78
C ASN A 67 12.21 -6.31 -7.43
N THR A 68 12.13 -7.10 -6.37
CA THR A 68 12.20 -6.57 -5.02
C THR A 68 13.63 -6.11 -4.74
N PRO A 69 13.83 -5.02 -3.97
CA PRO A 69 15.17 -4.57 -3.65
C PRO A 69 15.93 -5.64 -2.89
N ASP A 70 17.18 -5.85 -3.28
CA ASP A 70 18.06 -6.80 -2.62
C ASP A 70 18.58 -6.25 -1.27
N PHE A 71 19.41 -7.04 -0.57
CA PHE A 71 19.95 -6.63 0.72
C PHE A 71 20.90 -5.42 0.60
N SER A 72 21.72 -5.36 -0.45
CA SER A 72 22.69 -4.28 -0.66
C SER A 72 22.00 -2.95 -0.93
N GLU A 73 20.95 -2.96 -1.74
CA GLU A 73 20.14 -1.78 -2.05
C GLU A 73 19.43 -1.26 -0.80
N ARG A 74 18.84 -2.16 0.00
CA ARG A 74 18.21 -1.79 1.28
C ARG A 74 19.22 -1.17 2.25
N LEU A 75 20.40 -1.75 2.35
CA LEU A 75 21.47 -1.22 3.19
C LEU A 75 21.90 0.18 2.73
N SER A 76 22.08 0.37 1.43
CA SER A 76 22.44 1.66 0.83
C SER A 76 21.38 2.74 1.11
N SER A 77 20.10 2.37 0.96
CA SER A 77 18.96 3.23 1.33
C SER A 77 19.01 3.65 2.79
N ASN A 78 19.28 2.71 3.71
CA ASN A 78 19.33 2.98 5.15
C ASN A 78 20.50 3.93 5.53
N TYR A 79 21.59 3.91 4.77
CA TYR A 79 22.70 4.87 4.91
C TYR A 79 22.50 6.18 4.15
N ARG A 80 21.29 6.42 3.62
CA ARG A 80 20.94 7.61 2.82
C ARG A 80 21.85 7.82 1.62
N MET A 81 22.28 6.74 0.99
CA MET A 81 22.99 6.85 -0.27
C MET A 81 22.02 7.44 -1.30
N PRO A 82 22.42 8.51 -2.01
CA PRO A 82 21.54 9.17 -2.97
C PRO A 82 21.22 8.24 -4.13
N SER A 83 20.01 8.34 -4.67
CA SER A 83 19.64 7.61 -5.87
C SER A 83 20.36 8.21 -7.10
N GLU A 84 20.64 7.35 -8.08
CA GLU A 84 21.06 7.80 -9.41
C GLU A 84 19.96 8.67 -10.07
N ASN A 85 18.70 8.41 -9.74
CA ASN A 85 17.52 9.10 -10.28
C ASN A 85 17.05 10.25 -9.38
N LYS A 86 17.88 11.29 -9.22
CA LYS A 86 17.65 12.42 -8.30
C LYS A 86 16.28 13.10 -8.43
N ASP A 87 15.79 13.26 -9.65
CA ASP A 87 14.49 13.92 -9.86
C ASP A 87 13.33 13.06 -9.36
N ILE A 88 13.42 11.73 -9.52
CA ILE A 88 12.40 10.80 -9.05
C ILE A 88 12.47 10.67 -7.52
N GLU A 89 13.66 10.72 -6.96
CA GLU A 89 13.88 10.83 -5.51
C GLU A 89 13.27 12.13 -4.94
N ALA A 90 13.42 13.26 -5.64
CA ALA A 90 12.80 14.52 -5.26
C ALA A 90 11.27 14.45 -5.27
N ASP A 91 10.66 13.86 -6.30
CA ASP A 91 9.21 13.62 -6.37
C ASP A 91 8.73 12.79 -5.16
N TYR A 92 9.46 11.74 -4.80
CA TYR A 92 9.16 10.93 -3.62
C TYR A 92 9.19 11.76 -2.33
N PHE A 93 10.25 12.54 -2.10
CA PHE A 93 10.35 13.32 -0.88
C PHE A 93 9.33 14.46 -0.82
N GLU A 94 8.97 15.07 -1.96
CA GLU A 94 7.88 16.04 -2.02
C GLU A 94 6.55 15.43 -1.52
N GLU A 95 6.23 14.21 -1.96
CA GLU A 95 5.03 13.48 -1.51
C GLU A 95 5.06 13.20 -0.01
N ILE A 96 6.18 12.67 0.50
CA ILE A 96 6.35 12.38 1.93
C ILE A 96 6.23 13.66 2.76
N THR A 97 6.91 14.74 2.37
CA THR A 97 6.87 16.02 3.09
C THR A 97 5.47 16.64 3.08
N LEU A 98 4.75 16.55 1.96
CA LEU A 98 3.37 17.01 1.91
C LEU A 98 2.47 16.21 2.85
N LEU A 99 2.55 14.88 2.81
CA LEU A 99 1.76 14.01 3.68
C LEU A 99 2.07 14.28 5.15
N GLU A 100 3.35 14.39 5.52
CA GLU A 100 3.78 14.76 6.88
C GLU A 100 3.16 16.10 7.33
N LYS A 101 3.23 17.12 6.48
CA LYS A 101 2.68 18.45 6.78
C LYS A 101 1.16 18.38 6.97
N MET A 102 0.44 17.72 6.07
CA MET A 102 -1.02 17.62 6.16
C MET A 102 -1.48 16.85 7.40
N MET A 103 -0.76 15.80 7.79
CA MET A 103 -1.05 15.10 9.05
C MET A 103 -0.78 15.98 10.28
N ALA A 104 0.25 16.83 10.23
CA ALA A 104 0.55 17.78 11.29
C ALA A 104 -0.56 18.84 11.40
N ASP A 105 -0.99 19.42 10.27
CA ASP A 105 -2.04 20.44 10.20
C ASP A 105 -3.40 19.89 10.67
N ALA A 106 -3.71 18.64 10.31
CA ALA A 106 -4.91 17.94 10.74
C ALA A 106 -4.84 17.40 12.19
N ASN A 107 -3.75 17.66 12.93
CA ASN A 107 -3.53 17.19 14.30
C ASN A 107 -3.75 15.68 14.48
N ILE A 108 -3.32 14.88 13.51
CA ILE A 108 -3.50 13.43 13.56
C ILE A 108 -2.70 12.85 14.74
N PRO A 109 -3.33 12.04 15.62
CA PRO A 109 -2.64 11.47 16.76
C PRO A 109 -1.54 10.51 16.31
N ILE A 110 -0.31 10.79 16.73
CA ILE A 110 0.86 9.96 16.46
C ILE A 110 1.12 9.08 17.68
N ASN A 111 0.94 7.77 17.52
CA ASN A 111 1.21 6.82 18.58
C ASN A 111 2.70 6.54 18.71
N PHE A 112 3.21 6.53 19.93
CA PHE A 112 4.56 6.04 20.21
C PHE A 112 4.64 4.52 20.09
N ALA A 113 5.76 4.03 19.55
CA ALA A 113 6.10 2.62 19.54
C ALA A 113 6.36 2.12 20.97
N ASP A 114 6.17 0.83 21.22
CA ASP A 114 6.27 0.29 22.57
C ASP A 114 7.66 0.45 23.20
N TRP A 115 8.73 0.39 22.38
CA TRP A 115 10.10 0.63 22.83
C TRP A 115 10.36 2.08 23.26
N GLN A 116 9.55 3.04 22.83
CA GLN A 116 9.65 4.47 23.18
C GLN A 116 8.93 4.80 24.50
N LYS A 117 8.01 3.95 24.96
CA LYS A 117 7.18 4.21 26.16
C LYS A 117 7.89 3.89 27.48
N GLY A 118 9.01 3.18 27.44
CA GLY A 118 9.72 2.67 28.64
C GLY A 118 11.11 3.27 28.87
N THR A 119 11.57 4.19 28.00
CA THR A 119 12.90 4.77 28.13
C THR A 119 12.90 5.77 29.28
N LYS A 120 13.63 5.48 30.37
CA LYS A 120 13.90 6.45 31.45
C LYS A 120 14.85 7.51 30.90
N ILE A 121 14.29 8.60 30.41
CA ILE A 121 15.01 9.75 29.90
C ILE A 121 15.18 10.74 31.05
N GLU A 122 16.34 11.39 31.14
CA GLU A 122 16.54 12.47 32.11
C GLU A 122 15.53 13.58 31.87
N SER A 123 14.95 14.13 32.94
CA SER A 123 13.89 15.14 32.87
C SER A 123 14.27 16.38 32.07
N SER A 124 15.56 16.71 32.00
CA SER A 124 16.11 17.87 31.26
C SER A 124 16.04 17.72 29.74
N ILE A 125 16.00 16.50 29.20
CA ILE A 125 16.00 16.22 27.75
C ILE A 125 14.71 15.55 27.28
N GLN A 126 13.78 15.24 28.19
CA GLN A 126 12.55 14.51 27.89
C GLN A 126 11.71 15.20 26.80
N ASP A 127 11.47 16.50 26.90
CA ASP A 127 10.72 17.27 25.90
C ASP A 127 11.36 17.21 24.50
N THR A 128 12.70 17.19 24.45
CA THR A 128 13.43 17.12 23.18
C THR A 128 13.30 15.74 22.55
N VAL A 129 13.42 14.69 23.36
CA VAL A 129 13.28 13.31 22.89
C VAL A 129 11.84 13.01 22.44
N GLU A 130 10.84 13.51 23.16
CA GLU A 130 9.43 13.38 22.77
C GLU A 130 9.14 14.06 21.44
N LYS A 131 9.66 15.28 21.22
CA LYS A 131 9.55 15.98 19.92
C LYS A 131 10.22 15.20 18.80
N MET A 132 11.42 14.66 19.04
CA MET A 132 12.14 13.83 18.08
C MET A 132 11.34 12.58 17.71
N HIS A 133 10.88 11.81 18.71
CA HIS A 133 10.08 10.62 18.50
C HIS A 133 8.77 10.93 17.76
N LYS A 134 8.09 12.02 18.10
CA LYS A 134 6.87 12.45 17.39
C LYS A 134 7.16 12.75 15.91
N GLY A 135 8.29 13.40 15.61
CA GLY A 135 8.74 13.65 14.24
C GLY A 135 9.01 12.35 13.47
N LEU A 136 9.80 11.45 14.06
CA LEU A 136 10.13 10.14 13.46
C LEU A 136 8.88 9.30 13.20
N ASN A 137 7.98 9.20 14.18
CA ASN A 137 6.76 8.41 14.04
C ASN A 137 5.78 9.03 13.02
N ARG A 138 5.74 10.36 12.90
CA ARG A 138 4.96 11.03 11.85
C ARG A 138 5.51 10.72 10.46
N ARG A 139 6.82 10.79 10.29
CA ARG A 139 7.48 10.42 9.03
C ARG A 139 7.24 8.94 8.69
N ALA A 140 7.36 8.06 9.67
CA ALA A 140 7.04 6.64 9.50
C ALA A 140 5.59 6.44 9.04
N LEU A 141 4.63 7.17 9.63
CA LEU A 141 3.24 7.13 9.21
C LEU A 141 3.04 7.68 7.78
N ALA A 142 3.76 8.74 7.40
CA ALA A 142 3.71 9.29 6.04
C ALA A 142 4.19 8.26 5.01
N ILE A 143 5.27 7.55 5.30
CA ILE A 143 5.78 6.46 4.46
C ILE A 143 4.76 5.32 4.36
N GLN A 144 4.07 4.97 5.45
CA GLN A 144 3.01 3.97 5.43
C GLN A 144 1.79 4.41 4.60
N LEU A 145 1.39 5.67 4.69
CA LEU A 145 0.32 6.22 3.85
C LEU A 145 0.76 6.26 2.39
N TRP A 146 2.01 6.57 2.11
CA TRP A 146 2.58 6.52 0.78
C TRP A 146 2.51 5.09 0.22
N ASP A 147 2.95 4.09 0.97
CA ASP A 147 2.81 2.67 0.57
C ASP A 147 1.34 2.27 0.31
N TRP A 148 0.40 2.90 0.99
CA TRP A 148 -1.01 2.60 0.83
C TRP A 148 -1.64 3.29 -0.38
N TYR A 149 -1.33 4.57 -0.60
CA TYR A 149 -2.06 5.44 -1.52
C TYR A 149 -1.24 5.96 -2.69
N ALA A 150 0.08 5.77 -2.71
CA ALA A 150 0.90 6.21 -3.82
C ALA A 150 0.88 5.22 -4.97
N ILE A 151 0.90 5.77 -6.18
CA ILE A 151 1.24 5.05 -7.40
C ILE A 151 2.77 5.05 -7.45
N PRO A 152 3.46 3.92 -7.29
CA PRO A 152 4.90 3.92 -7.06
C PRO A 152 5.73 3.97 -8.36
N TRP A 153 5.20 4.55 -9.44
CA TRP A 153 5.86 4.55 -10.75
C TRP A 153 5.92 5.95 -11.37
N ARG A 154 7.02 6.30 -12.04
CA ARG A 154 7.17 7.57 -12.76
C ARG A 154 7.70 7.32 -14.16
N TYR A 155 7.06 7.92 -15.17
CA TYR A 155 7.57 7.89 -16.54
C TYR A 155 8.49 9.09 -16.77
N LYS A 156 9.77 8.83 -17.06
CA LYS A 156 10.75 9.88 -17.36
C LYS A 156 11.90 9.33 -18.20
N ASN A 157 12.40 10.13 -19.15
CA ASN A 157 13.52 9.79 -20.02
C ASN A 157 13.31 8.46 -20.76
N ASN A 158 12.10 8.23 -21.25
CA ASN A 158 11.69 7.01 -21.95
C ASN A 158 11.88 5.70 -21.13
N ALA A 159 11.82 5.80 -19.81
CA ALA A 159 11.85 4.68 -18.89
C ALA A 159 10.74 4.83 -17.83
N ILE A 160 10.32 3.70 -17.28
CA ILE A 160 9.45 3.65 -16.11
C ILE A 160 10.34 3.41 -14.88
N HIS A 161 10.28 4.34 -13.94
CA HIS A 161 11.00 4.29 -12.68
C HIS A 161 10.05 3.79 -11.59
N ILE A 162 10.38 2.64 -11.01
CA ILE A 162 9.64 2.01 -9.92
C ILE A 162 10.30 2.45 -8.61
N ILE A 163 9.50 3.01 -7.70
CA ILE A 163 9.95 3.56 -6.43
C ILE A 163 9.57 2.58 -5.31
N TRP A 164 10.58 2.13 -4.57
CA TRP A 164 10.41 1.37 -3.35
C TRP A 164 10.68 2.28 -2.16
N SER A 165 9.71 2.37 -1.25
CA SER A 165 9.88 3.07 0.01
C SER A 165 11.02 2.45 0.84
N PRO A 166 11.82 3.29 1.53
CA PRO A 166 12.87 2.81 2.40
C PRO A 166 12.30 2.02 3.58
N GLN A 167 13.08 1.07 4.08
CA GLN A 167 12.74 0.35 5.32
C GLN A 167 12.98 1.21 6.56
N ASP A 168 14.02 2.04 6.52
CA ASP A 168 14.33 3.00 7.56
C ASP A 168 13.59 4.33 7.33
N VAL A 169 13.08 4.92 8.41
CA VAL A 169 12.32 6.19 8.40
C VAL A 169 13.15 7.34 7.82
N MET A 170 14.47 7.27 7.99
CA MET A 170 15.40 8.27 7.52
C MET A 170 16.10 7.86 6.22
N GLY A 171 15.76 6.71 5.64
CA GLY A 171 16.39 6.21 4.42
C GLY A 171 15.96 6.97 3.15
N THR A 172 16.64 6.67 2.05
CA THR A 172 16.34 7.16 0.70
C THR A 172 15.54 6.12 -0.09
N PRO A 173 14.64 6.53 -1.00
CA PRO A 173 13.89 5.59 -1.81
C PRO A 173 14.83 4.79 -2.73
N ILE A 174 14.52 3.51 -2.94
CA ILE A 174 15.24 2.67 -3.90
C ILE A 174 14.49 2.75 -5.23
N ILE A 175 15.19 3.10 -6.30
CA ILE A 175 14.58 3.42 -7.60
C ILE A 175 15.13 2.48 -8.65
N HIS A 176 14.28 1.63 -9.21
CA HIS A 176 14.61 0.75 -10.32
C HIS A 176 14.06 1.32 -11.62
N SER A 177 14.87 1.35 -12.67
CA SER A 177 14.47 1.86 -13.98
C SER A 177 14.29 0.71 -14.96
N TYR A 178 13.15 0.69 -15.64
CA TYR A 178 12.83 -0.32 -16.65
C TYR A 178 12.49 0.32 -18.00
N PRO A 179 12.84 -0.33 -19.12
CA PRO A 179 12.30 0.05 -20.43
C PRO A 179 10.78 0.00 -20.43
N VAL A 180 10.15 0.90 -21.19
CA VAL A 180 8.68 0.99 -21.29
C VAL A 180 8.07 -0.33 -21.77
N ASP A 181 8.67 -0.96 -22.78
CA ASP A 181 8.17 -2.22 -23.34
C ASP A 181 8.18 -3.36 -22.32
N PHE A 182 9.23 -3.43 -21.50
CA PHE A 182 9.31 -4.39 -20.40
C PHE A 182 8.21 -4.15 -19.36
N PHE A 183 8.01 -2.90 -18.97
CA PHE A 183 6.96 -2.52 -18.03
C PHE A 183 5.57 -2.89 -18.56
N LEU A 184 5.26 -2.55 -19.81
CA LEU A 184 3.97 -2.85 -20.43
C LEU A 184 3.75 -4.36 -20.56
N SER A 185 4.77 -5.12 -20.97
CA SER A 185 4.69 -6.58 -21.06
C SER A 185 4.41 -7.23 -19.71
N ASN A 186 5.12 -6.81 -18.66
CA ASN A 186 4.88 -7.31 -17.30
C ASN A 186 3.49 -6.93 -16.79
N PHE A 187 3.07 -5.69 -17.03
CA PHE A 187 1.77 -5.21 -16.59
C PHE A 187 0.62 -5.95 -17.27
N SER A 188 0.71 -6.19 -18.59
CA SER A 188 -0.26 -7.01 -19.32
C SER A 188 -0.33 -8.44 -18.78
N SER A 189 0.82 -9.08 -18.52
CA SER A 189 0.87 -10.43 -17.93
C SER A 189 0.21 -10.48 -16.54
N ILE A 190 0.41 -9.46 -15.72
CA ILE A 190 -0.26 -9.35 -14.41
C ILE A 190 -1.78 -9.24 -14.58
N LEU A 191 -2.25 -8.42 -15.51
CA LEU A 191 -3.68 -8.25 -15.78
C LEU A 191 -4.32 -9.53 -16.31
N GLU A 192 -3.66 -10.25 -17.22
CA GLU A 192 -4.13 -11.53 -17.73
C GLU A 192 -4.25 -12.56 -16.61
N ASN A 193 -3.21 -12.72 -15.79
CA ASN A 193 -3.22 -13.63 -14.64
C ASN A 193 -4.31 -13.27 -13.61
N GLN A 194 -4.53 -11.98 -13.36
CA GLN A 194 -5.60 -11.52 -12.49
C GLN A 194 -6.98 -11.85 -13.08
N ALA A 195 -7.22 -11.58 -14.36
CA ALA A 195 -8.47 -11.91 -15.03
C ALA A 195 -8.77 -13.41 -14.99
N GLU A 196 -7.76 -14.25 -15.26
CA GLU A 196 -7.88 -15.71 -15.15
C GLU A 196 -8.20 -16.16 -13.73
N SER A 197 -7.53 -15.59 -12.73
CA SER A 197 -7.75 -15.93 -11.33
C SER A 197 -9.18 -15.58 -10.87
N GLN A 198 -9.70 -14.42 -11.29
CA GLN A 198 -11.07 -13.99 -11.00
C GLN A 198 -12.09 -14.90 -11.67
N LEU A 199 -11.84 -15.29 -12.92
CA LEU A 199 -12.72 -16.22 -13.63
C LEU A 199 -12.75 -17.60 -12.96
N LYS A 200 -11.61 -18.10 -12.46
CA LYS A 200 -11.55 -19.33 -11.65
C LYS A 200 -12.31 -19.19 -10.34
N ALA A 201 -12.16 -18.06 -9.63
CA ALA A 201 -12.87 -17.79 -8.38
C ALA A 201 -14.40 -17.71 -8.58
N MET A 202 -14.86 -17.02 -9.63
CA MET A 202 -16.28 -16.94 -9.98
C MET A 202 -16.87 -18.32 -10.30
N LYS A 203 -16.14 -19.19 -11.01
CA LYS A 203 -16.56 -20.57 -11.27
C LYS A 203 -16.68 -21.38 -9.99
N GLN A 204 -15.71 -21.27 -9.07
CA GLN A 204 -15.76 -21.94 -7.77
C GLN A 204 -16.94 -21.45 -6.91
N LEU A 205 -17.17 -20.14 -6.84
CA LEU A 205 -18.33 -19.56 -6.15
C LEU A 205 -19.65 -20.08 -6.72
N GLY A 206 -19.79 -20.17 -8.04
CA GLY A 206 -20.95 -20.75 -8.69
C GLY A 206 -21.17 -22.22 -8.31
N PHE A 207 -20.09 -23.01 -8.28
CA PHE A 207 -20.14 -24.41 -7.84
C PHE A 207 -20.63 -24.54 -6.39
N TRP A 208 -20.03 -23.78 -5.45
CA TRP A 208 -20.40 -23.81 -4.04
C TRP A 208 -21.83 -23.33 -3.78
N LYS A 209 -22.28 -22.30 -4.51
CA LYS A 209 -23.68 -21.83 -4.46
C LYS A 209 -24.65 -22.93 -4.89
N ASN A 210 -24.37 -23.60 -6.00
CA ASN A 210 -25.22 -24.69 -6.49
C ASN A 210 -25.21 -25.89 -5.55
N PHE A 211 -24.04 -26.24 -5.01
CA PHE A 211 -23.92 -27.30 -4.00
C PHE A 211 -24.73 -26.98 -2.74
N GLY A 212 -24.67 -25.74 -2.25
CA GLY A 212 -25.46 -25.28 -1.10
C GLY A 212 -26.97 -25.39 -1.33
N ILE A 213 -27.45 -24.99 -2.52
CA ILE A 213 -28.87 -25.12 -2.88
C ILE A 213 -29.30 -26.59 -2.89
N VAL A 214 -28.51 -27.47 -3.51
CA VAL A 214 -28.79 -28.91 -3.55
C VAL A 214 -28.81 -29.52 -2.15
N ALA A 215 -27.86 -29.16 -1.29
CA ALA A 215 -27.80 -29.63 0.09
C ALA A 215 -29.03 -29.20 0.90
N ILE A 216 -29.51 -27.96 0.74
CA ILE A 216 -30.74 -27.47 1.39
C ILE A 216 -31.96 -28.27 0.91
N ILE A 217 -32.07 -28.54 -0.39
CA ILE A 217 -33.18 -29.33 -0.96
C ILE A 217 -33.16 -30.75 -0.38
N ILE A 218 -32.00 -31.42 -0.37
CA ILE A 218 -31.84 -32.77 0.19
C ILE A 218 -32.20 -32.78 1.68
N PHE A 219 -31.74 -31.78 2.44
CA PHE A 219 -32.04 -31.64 3.86
C PHE A 219 -33.53 -31.42 4.12
N ALA A 220 -34.21 -30.60 3.31
CA ALA A 220 -35.65 -30.38 3.40
C ALA A 220 -36.45 -31.67 3.10
N ILE A 221 -36.04 -32.45 2.09
CA ILE A 221 -36.64 -33.75 1.79
C ILE A 221 -36.44 -34.71 2.96
N PHE A 222 -35.24 -34.77 3.55
CA PHE A 222 -34.94 -35.63 4.69
C PHE A 222 -35.79 -35.28 5.91
N LEU A 223 -35.96 -33.98 6.21
CA LEU A 223 -36.83 -33.52 7.29
C LEU A 223 -38.30 -33.86 7.05
N TYR A 224 -38.78 -33.70 5.81
CA TYR A 224 -40.15 -34.04 5.43
C TYR A 224 -40.44 -35.54 5.61
N VAL A 225 -39.55 -36.42 5.15
CA VAL A 225 -39.69 -37.87 5.29
C VAL A 225 -39.64 -38.32 6.76
N LYS A 226 -38.89 -37.62 7.62
CA LYS A 226 -38.81 -37.96 9.05
C LYS A 226 -40.02 -37.52 9.88
N PHE A 227 -40.81 -36.58 9.36
CA PHE A 227 -42.00 -36.04 10.03
C PHE A 227 -43.31 -36.67 9.54
N LEU A 228 -43.25 -37.49 8.49
CA LEU A 228 -44.34 -38.32 7.98
C LEU A 228 -44.36 -39.69 8.67
#